data_AF-A0A963V475-F1
#
_entry.id   AF-A0A963V475-F1
#
_cell.length_a   1.000
_cell.length_b   1.000
_cell.length_c   1.000
_cell.angle_alpha   90.00
_cell.angle_beta   90.00
_cell.angle_gamma   90.00
#
_symmetry.space_group_name_H-M   'P 1'
#
loop_
_entity.id
_entity.type
_entity.pdbx_description
1 polymer ?
#
loop_
_entity_poly.entity_id
_entity_poly.type
_entity_poly.pdbx_seq_one_letter_code
_entity_poly.pdbx_strand_id
1 'polypeptide(L)'
;MKIERRFTRAGADAYADIEFTTTTSEIRNPDGKIVFRNDSVEVPAGWSQVASDVLAQKYFRKAGIAGKLKKVREKGVPEFLWRSVPDQDALATMNEEERLVGENSAKQVFDRLAGAWAYWGWKGGYFSTEADARAYYDEMRFMLAEQMAAPNSPQWFNTGL
;
A
#
# COMPACT_ATOMS: atom_id res chain seq x y z
N MET A 1 -18.44 2.28 15.52
CA MET A 1 -17.44 3.36 15.71
C MET A 1 -17.64 4.36 14.59
N LYS A 2 -17.87 5.62 14.96
CA LYS A 2 -17.91 6.73 14.01
C LYS A 2 -16.48 7.24 13.80
N ILE A 3 -16.13 7.58 12.57
CA ILE A 3 -14.80 8.08 12.21
C ILE A 3 -14.94 9.45 11.58
N GLU A 4 -14.42 10.46 12.27
CA GLU A 4 -14.35 11.82 11.75
C GLU A 4 -13.09 11.95 10.89
N ARG A 5 -13.26 12.50 9.68
CA ARG A 5 -12.12 12.83 8.81
C ARG A 5 -11.40 14.06 9.35
N ARG A 6 -10.08 13.98 9.49
CA ARG A 6 -9.22 15.07 9.97
C ARG A 6 -8.27 15.54 8.90
N PHE A 7 -7.73 14.60 8.12
CA PHE A 7 -6.69 14.88 7.13
C PHE A 7 -7.17 14.69 5.69
N THR A 8 -8.23 13.91 5.48
CA THR A 8 -8.73 13.57 4.13
C THR A 8 -10.11 14.16 3.86
N ARG A 9 -10.50 14.18 2.57
CA ARG A 9 -11.81 14.66 2.12
C ARG A 9 -12.63 13.53 1.53
N ALA A 10 -13.92 13.46 1.85
CA ALA A 10 -14.80 12.46 1.28
C ALA A 10 -14.87 12.58 -0.25
N GLY A 11 -14.66 11.46 -0.95
CA GLY A 11 -14.69 11.42 -2.42
C GLY A 11 -13.37 11.83 -3.10
N ALA A 12 -12.40 12.37 -2.36
CA ALA A 12 -11.04 12.59 -2.85
C ALA A 12 -10.16 11.36 -2.60
N ASP A 13 -9.05 11.25 -3.34
CA ASP A 13 -8.02 10.27 -3.02
C ASP A 13 -7.32 10.63 -1.70
N ALA A 14 -6.92 9.62 -0.91
CA ALA A 14 -6.29 9.83 0.39
C ALA A 14 -4.94 10.57 0.29
N TYR A 15 -4.29 10.50 -0.88
CA TYR A 15 -3.01 11.13 -1.17
C TYR A 15 -3.17 12.46 -1.93
N ALA A 16 -4.40 12.97 -2.13
CA ALA A 16 -4.66 14.12 -3.01
C ALA A 16 -3.88 15.39 -2.63
N ASP A 17 -3.56 15.56 -1.34
CA ASP A 17 -2.84 16.71 -0.81
C ASP A 17 -1.37 16.37 -0.43
N ILE A 18 -0.86 15.21 -0.85
CA ILE A 18 0.51 14.74 -0.60
C ILE A 18 1.25 14.63 -1.93
N GLU A 19 2.37 15.35 -2.05
CA GLU A 19 3.26 15.20 -3.20
C GLU A 19 4.05 13.89 -3.10
N PHE A 20 4.10 13.13 -4.19
CA PHE A 20 4.93 11.92 -4.31
C PHE A 20 6.04 12.16 -5.33
N THR A 21 7.21 11.61 -5.04
CA THR A 21 8.37 11.61 -5.93
C THR A 21 8.90 10.19 -6.13
N THR A 22 9.69 10.00 -7.17
CA THR A 22 10.45 8.76 -7.39
C THR A 22 11.89 8.97 -6.96
N THR A 23 12.43 8.02 -6.19
CA THR A 23 13.85 7.97 -5.80
C THR A 23 14.45 6.60 -6.09
N THR A 24 15.77 6.52 -6.06
CA THR A 24 16.51 5.26 -6.10
C THR A 24 16.77 4.77 -4.68
N SER A 25 16.54 3.49 -4.41
CA SER A 25 17.10 2.79 -3.25
C SER A 25 18.22 1.87 -3.69
N GLU A 26 19.40 2.00 -3.07
CA GLU A 26 20.54 1.13 -3.33
C GLU A 26 21.22 0.62 -2.07
N ILE A 27 21.74 -0.60 -2.12
CA ILE A 27 22.61 -1.18 -1.10
C ILE A 27 23.97 -1.38 -1.72
N ARG A 28 25.02 -0.88 -1.06
CA ARG A 28 26.41 -1.08 -1.46
C ARG A 28 27.17 -1.87 -0.40
N ASN A 29 28.10 -2.70 -0.86
CA ASN A 29 29.13 -3.30 -0.02
C ASN A 29 30.16 -2.23 0.41
N PRO A 30 30.98 -2.50 1.45
CA PRO A 30 32.08 -1.62 1.84
C PRO A 30 33.09 -1.34 0.71
N ASP A 31 33.19 -2.24 -0.28
CA ASP A 31 34.03 -2.08 -1.48
C ASP A 31 33.36 -1.21 -2.58
N GLY A 32 32.16 -0.67 -2.32
CA GLY A 32 31.41 0.20 -3.22
C GLY A 32 30.53 -0.54 -4.25
N LYS A 33 30.62 -1.88 -4.34
CA LYS A 33 29.79 -2.66 -5.28
C LYS A 33 28.32 -2.64 -4.88
N ILE A 34 27.45 -2.44 -5.86
CA ILE A 34 26.00 -2.47 -5.69
C ILE A 34 25.54 -3.91 -5.47
N VAL A 35 24.86 -4.15 -4.35
CA VAL A 35 24.25 -5.43 -3.97
C VAL A 35 22.77 -5.48 -4.36
N PHE A 36 22.10 -4.34 -4.28
CA PHE A 36 20.70 -4.17 -4.64
C PHE A 36 20.48 -2.76 -5.15
N ARG A 37 19.63 -2.60 -6.15
CA ARG A 37 19.20 -1.30 -6.66
C ARG A 37 17.77 -1.38 -7.16
N ASN A 38 16.96 -0.42 -6.75
CA ASN A 38 15.63 -0.17 -7.30
C ASN A 38 15.57 1.32 -7.66
N ASP A 39 15.44 1.61 -8.96
CA ASP A 39 15.46 2.98 -9.50
C ASP A 39 14.10 3.67 -9.49
N SER A 40 13.04 2.95 -9.12
CA SER A 40 11.66 3.39 -9.30
C SER A 40 10.87 3.32 -8.00
N VAL A 41 11.45 3.78 -6.89
CA VAL A 41 10.80 3.79 -5.58
C VAL A 41 9.95 5.07 -5.46
N GLU A 42 8.63 4.95 -5.57
CA GLU A 42 7.70 6.06 -5.36
C GLU A 42 7.38 6.24 -3.85
N VAL A 43 7.65 7.43 -3.31
CA VAL A 43 7.47 7.78 -1.89
C VAL A 43 6.94 9.22 -1.75
N PRO A 44 6.37 9.62 -0.60
CA PRO A 44 6.06 11.01 -0.33
C PRO A 44 7.32 11.90 -0.44
N ALA A 45 7.20 13.06 -1.07
CA ALA A 45 8.33 13.94 -1.37
C ALA A 45 9.05 14.46 -0.11
N GLY A 46 8.34 14.54 1.02
CA GLY A 46 8.91 14.95 2.31
C GLY A 46 9.76 13.88 3.01
N TRP A 47 9.83 12.65 2.48
CA TRP A 47 10.59 11.57 3.12
C TRP A 47 12.10 11.76 2.98
N SER A 48 12.83 11.43 4.05
CA SER A 48 14.29 11.28 3.97
C SER A 48 14.68 10.09 3.10
N GLN A 49 15.84 10.16 2.45
CA GLN A 49 16.39 9.03 1.69
C GLN A 49 16.48 7.74 2.53
N VAL A 50 16.85 7.87 3.82
CA VAL A 50 16.93 6.72 4.75
C VAL A 50 15.56 6.06 4.95
N ALA A 51 14.48 6.83 5.05
CA ALA A 51 13.13 6.29 5.17
C ALA A 51 12.71 5.55 3.89
N SER A 52 13.00 6.14 2.73
CA SER A 52 12.76 5.55 1.41
C SER A 52 13.51 4.23 1.23
N ASP A 53 14.80 4.20 1.61
CA ASP A 53 15.64 3.01 1.57
C ASP A 53 15.11 1.91 2.49
N VAL A 54 14.75 2.24 3.73
CA VAL A 54 14.21 1.27 4.70
C VAL A 54 12.92 0.65 4.16
N LEU A 55 12.01 1.45 3.61
CA LEU A 55 10.77 0.96 3.02
C LEU A 55 11.05 0.02 1.84
N ALA A 56 11.84 0.46 0.88
CA ALA A 56 12.15 -0.31 -0.33
C ALA A 56 12.90 -1.62 -0.02
N GLN A 57 13.80 -1.62 0.96
CA GLN A 57 14.66 -2.76 1.24
C GLN A 57 14.01 -3.79 2.15
N LYS A 58 13.18 -3.34 3.11
CA LYS A 58 12.59 -4.21 4.14
C LYS A 58 11.11 -4.51 3.90
N TYR A 59 10.32 -3.53 3.47
CA TYR A 59 8.87 -3.62 3.55
C TYR A 59 8.18 -3.80 2.20
N PHE A 60 8.83 -3.45 1.10
CA PHE A 60 8.35 -3.84 -0.22
C PHE A 60 8.39 -5.36 -0.40
N ARG A 61 7.27 -5.91 -0.86
CA ARG A 61 7.20 -7.26 -1.36
C ARG A 61 7.99 -7.35 -2.67
N LYS A 62 9.10 -8.08 -2.64
CA LYS A 62 10.07 -8.08 -3.76
C LYS A 62 9.60 -8.79 -5.03
N ALA A 63 8.71 -9.77 -4.91
CA ALA A 63 8.21 -10.55 -6.04
C ALA A 63 6.91 -11.30 -5.69
N GLY A 64 6.27 -11.83 -6.73
CA GLY A 64 5.12 -12.73 -6.62
C GLY A 64 3.77 -12.03 -6.53
N ILE A 65 3.72 -10.71 -6.76
CA ILE A 65 2.47 -9.97 -6.90
C ILE A 65 2.05 -10.06 -8.37
N ALA A 66 0.80 -10.42 -8.63
CA ALA A 66 0.28 -10.42 -9.99
C ALA A 66 0.25 -9.00 -10.57
N GLY A 67 0.83 -8.79 -11.75
CA GLY A 67 0.87 -7.49 -12.42
C GLY A 67 -0.52 -6.95 -12.80
N LYS A 68 -1.52 -7.82 -12.86
CA LYS A 68 -2.94 -7.46 -12.99
C LYS A 68 -3.79 -8.23 -11.99
N LEU A 69 -4.69 -7.49 -11.36
CA LEU A 69 -5.58 -7.96 -10.33
C LEU A 69 -7.02 -7.59 -10.67
N LYS A 70 -7.96 -8.42 -10.23
CA LYS A 70 -9.39 -8.12 -10.25
C LYS A 70 -10.01 -8.26 -8.87
N LYS A 71 -10.97 -7.39 -8.56
CA LYS A 71 -11.73 -7.47 -7.32
C LYS A 71 -12.71 -8.64 -7.34
N VAL A 72 -12.83 -9.33 -6.21
CA VAL A 72 -13.80 -10.40 -6.02
C VAL A 72 -14.93 -9.90 -5.15
N ARG A 73 -16.14 -9.86 -5.72
CA ARG A 73 -17.34 -9.48 -4.97
C ARG A 73 -17.52 -10.36 -3.74
N GLU A 74 -17.68 -9.72 -2.59
CA GLU A 74 -18.06 -10.38 -1.35
C GLU A 74 -19.39 -9.82 -0.84
N LYS A 75 -20.36 -10.70 -0.58
CA LYS A 75 -21.69 -10.30 -0.10
C LYS A 75 -21.59 -9.65 1.28
N GLY A 76 -22.19 -8.47 1.42
CA GLY A 76 -22.19 -7.73 2.69
C GLY A 76 -20.87 -7.02 3.00
N VAL A 77 -19.93 -6.98 2.04
CA VAL A 77 -18.71 -6.18 2.14
C VAL A 77 -18.75 -5.07 1.08
N PRO A 78 -18.46 -3.82 1.45
CA PRO A 78 -18.33 -2.71 0.51
C PRO A 78 -17.31 -2.98 -0.59
N GLU A 79 -17.58 -2.47 -1.79
CA GLU A 79 -16.76 -2.75 -2.98
C GLU A 79 -15.29 -2.31 -2.83
N PHE A 80 -15.01 -1.27 -2.05
CA PHE A 80 -13.63 -0.83 -1.83
C PHE A 80 -12.83 -1.75 -0.91
N LEU A 81 -13.51 -2.60 -0.14
CA LEU A 81 -12.90 -3.60 0.74
C LEU A 81 -12.87 -4.99 0.11
N TRP A 82 -13.33 -5.15 -1.13
CA TRP A 82 -13.22 -6.43 -1.82
C TRP A 82 -11.76 -6.78 -2.05
N ARG A 83 -11.40 -7.99 -1.64
CA ARG A 83 -10.08 -8.56 -1.93
C ARG A 83 -9.86 -8.63 -3.44
N SER A 84 -8.60 -8.55 -3.81
CA SER A 84 -8.16 -8.73 -5.17
C SER A 84 -7.55 -10.12 -5.38
N VAL A 85 -7.71 -10.67 -6.58
CA VAL A 85 -7.08 -11.93 -7.01
C VAL A 85 -6.40 -11.72 -8.36
N PRO A 86 -5.40 -12.55 -8.73
CA PRO A 86 -4.79 -12.50 -10.06
C PRO A 86 -5.84 -12.58 -11.16
N ASP A 87 -5.79 -11.63 -12.10
CA ASP A 87 -6.65 -11.67 -13.27
C ASP A 87 -6.01 -12.49 -14.38
N GLN A 88 -6.24 -13.81 -14.36
CA GLN A 88 -5.58 -14.77 -15.25
C GLN A 88 -5.76 -14.44 -16.74
N ASP A 89 -6.93 -13.94 -17.12
CA ASP A 89 -7.22 -13.58 -18.51
C ASP A 89 -6.39 -12.36 -18.95
N ALA A 90 -6.29 -11.34 -18.10
CA ALA A 90 -5.45 -10.18 -18.36
C ALA A 90 -3.96 -10.54 -18.36
N LEU A 91 -3.51 -11.35 -17.39
CA LEU A 91 -2.13 -11.80 -17.28
C LEU A 91 -1.68 -12.64 -18.48
N ALA A 92 -2.57 -13.46 -19.06
CA ALA A 92 -2.25 -14.28 -20.23
C ALA A 92 -1.87 -13.43 -21.46
N THR A 93 -2.33 -12.18 -21.53
CA THR A 93 -2.02 -11.25 -22.62
C THR A 93 -0.74 -10.44 -22.41
N MET A 94 -0.16 -10.51 -21.22
CA MET A 94 1.04 -9.75 -20.85
C MET A 94 2.33 -10.51 -21.13
N ASN A 95 3.44 -9.78 -21.23
CA ASN A 95 4.77 -10.36 -21.26
C ASN A 95 5.05 -11.12 -19.95
N GLU A 96 5.78 -12.23 -20.03
CA GLU A 96 6.01 -13.12 -18.89
C GLU A 96 6.66 -12.40 -17.69
N GLU A 97 7.61 -11.51 -17.97
CA GLU A 97 8.33 -10.70 -16.98
C GLU A 97 7.42 -9.71 -16.22
N GLU A 98 6.29 -9.31 -16.80
CA GLU A 98 5.35 -8.34 -16.23
C GLU A 98 4.21 -9.02 -15.45
N ARG A 99 4.08 -10.35 -15.55
CA ARG A 99 3.00 -11.09 -14.90
C ARG A 99 3.17 -11.17 -13.39
N LEU A 100 4.41 -11.26 -12.92
CA LEU A 100 4.76 -11.28 -11.50
C LEU A 100 5.76 -10.17 -11.20
N VAL A 101 5.33 -9.23 -10.36
CA VAL A 101 6.09 -8.02 -10.02
C VAL A 101 6.33 -7.93 -8.51
N GLY A 102 7.13 -6.95 -8.10
CA GLY A 102 7.24 -6.49 -6.72
C GLY A 102 6.54 -5.15 -6.50
N GLU A 103 6.43 -4.74 -5.24
CA GLU A 103 6.04 -3.37 -4.90
C GLU A 103 7.16 -2.39 -5.25
N ASN A 104 6.78 -1.25 -5.80
CA ASN A 104 7.67 -0.14 -6.12
C ASN A 104 7.14 1.21 -5.61
N SER A 105 5.92 1.25 -5.07
CA SER A 105 5.33 2.47 -4.49
C SER A 105 4.94 2.26 -3.03
N ALA A 106 5.23 3.27 -2.21
CA ALA A 106 4.78 3.33 -0.83
C ALA A 106 3.25 3.25 -0.71
N LYS A 107 2.51 3.76 -1.71
CA LYS A 107 1.05 3.66 -1.76
C LYS A 107 0.58 2.21 -1.72
N GLN A 108 1.26 1.29 -2.41
CA GLN A 108 0.90 -0.13 -2.38
C GLN A 108 1.00 -0.71 -0.97
N VAL A 109 2.05 -0.35 -0.23
CA VAL A 109 2.23 -0.76 1.17
C VAL A 109 1.14 -0.17 2.05
N PHE A 110 0.87 1.14 1.95
CA PHE A 110 -0.14 1.79 2.77
C PHE A 110 -1.55 1.27 2.47
N ASP A 111 -1.87 1.06 1.20
CA ASP A 111 -3.16 0.53 0.75
C ASP A 111 -3.39 -0.90 1.27
N ARG A 112 -2.39 -1.79 1.21
CA ARG A 112 -2.56 -3.15 1.74
C ARG A 112 -2.69 -3.17 3.26
N LEU A 113 -1.94 -2.32 3.97
CA LEU A 113 -2.01 -2.21 5.43
C LEU A 113 -3.39 -1.69 5.87
N ALA A 114 -3.72 -0.47 5.43
CA ALA A 114 -4.96 0.19 5.81
C ALA A 114 -6.18 -0.60 5.29
N GLY A 115 -6.09 -1.20 4.10
CA GLY A 115 -7.15 -1.98 3.49
C GLY A 115 -7.45 -3.25 4.26
N ALA A 116 -6.42 -3.99 4.69
CA ALA A 116 -6.61 -5.17 5.52
C ALA A 116 -7.19 -4.83 6.89
N TRP A 117 -6.69 -3.78 7.55
CA TRP A 117 -7.24 -3.33 8.83
C TRP A 117 -8.70 -2.88 8.70
N ALA A 118 -9.02 -2.11 7.66
CA ALA A 118 -10.39 -1.66 7.39
C ALA A 118 -11.31 -2.85 7.07
N TYR A 119 -10.84 -3.83 6.30
CA TYR A 119 -11.58 -5.06 6.03
C TYR A 119 -11.85 -5.83 7.32
N TRP A 120 -10.85 -6.07 8.17
CA TRP A 120 -11.05 -6.75 9.45
C TRP A 120 -11.99 -5.99 10.38
N GLY A 121 -11.86 -4.66 10.45
CA GLY A 121 -12.77 -3.82 11.21
C GLY A 121 -14.21 -3.88 10.69
N TRP A 122 -14.40 -3.95 9.38
CA TRP A 122 -15.71 -4.16 8.77
C TRP A 122 -16.30 -5.53 9.13
N LYS A 123 -15.52 -6.60 8.95
CA LYS A 123 -15.95 -7.98 9.30
C LYS A 123 -16.23 -8.13 10.80
N GLY A 124 -15.52 -7.38 11.65
CA GLY A 124 -15.75 -7.32 13.10
C GLY A 124 -16.93 -6.45 13.52
N GLY A 125 -17.63 -5.78 12.60
CA GLY A 125 -18.75 -4.90 12.92
C GLY A 125 -18.34 -3.63 13.67
N TYR A 126 -17.08 -3.19 13.55
CA TYR A 126 -16.58 -2.05 14.30
C TYR A 126 -17.04 -0.71 13.74
N PHE A 127 -17.35 -0.60 12.45
CA PHE A 127 -17.78 0.66 11.84
C PHE A 127 -19.28 0.84 11.92
N SER A 128 -19.72 2.07 12.21
CA SER A 128 -21.15 2.39 12.28
C SER A 128 -21.80 2.49 10.89
N THR A 129 -21.03 2.91 9.88
CA THR A 129 -21.46 3.02 8.48
C THR A 129 -20.33 2.66 7.52
N GLU A 130 -20.65 2.45 6.23
CA GLU A 130 -19.64 2.33 5.17
C GLU A 130 -18.77 3.59 5.05
N ALA A 131 -19.36 4.77 5.27
CA ALA A 131 -18.63 6.04 5.25
C ALA A 131 -17.56 6.11 6.35
N ASP A 132 -17.84 5.55 7.54
CA ASP A 132 -16.88 5.46 8.64
C ASP A 132 -15.71 4.51 8.29
N ALA A 133 -16.01 3.35 7.68
CA ALA A 133 -14.97 2.41 7.25
C ALA A 133 -14.07 3.03 6.17
N ARG A 134 -14.66 3.78 5.24
CA ARG A 134 -13.91 4.51 4.22
C ARG A 134 -13.09 5.64 4.80
N ALA A 135 -13.65 6.40 5.74
CA ALA A 135 -12.90 7.44 6.46
C ALA A 135 -11.70 6.84 7.18
N TYR A 136 -11.85 5.72 7.88
CA TYR A 136 -10.73 5.02 8.52
C TYR A 136 -9.65 4.61 7.51
N TYR A 137 -10.06 4.00 6.38
CA TYR A 137 -9.13 3.60 5.32
C TYR A 137 -8.34 4.79 4.77
N ASP A 138 -9.00 5.91 4.52
CA ASP A 138 -8.36 7.11 3.96
C ASP A 138 -7.44 7.78 4.98
N GLU A 139 -7.89 7.98 6.22
CA GLU A 139 -7.09 8.61 7.27
C GLU A 139 -5.85 7.79 7.62
N MET A 140 -5.95 6.45 7.67
CA MET A 140 -4.78 5.60 7.92
C MET A 140 -3.74 5.71 6.81
N ARG A 141 -4.17 5.73 5.55
CA ARG A 141 -3.25 5.89 4.41
C ARG A 141 -2.53 7.24 4.43
N PHE A 142 -3.27 8.31 4.72
CA PHE A 142 -2.69 9.64 4.91
C PHE A 142 -1.67 9.63 6.06
N MET A 143 -2.06 9.14 7.24
CA MET A 143 -1.20 9.14 8.43
C MET A 143 0.06 8.28 8.26
N LEU A 144 0.00 7.18 7.51
CA LEU A 144 1.17 6.38 7.17
C LEU A 144 2.10 7.12 6.21
N ALA A 145 1.54 7.79 5.19
CA ALA A 145 2.31 8.57 4.23
C ALA A 145 3.01 9.77 4.88
N GLU A 146 2.32 10.50 5.75
CA GLU A 146 2.88 11.65 6.50
C GLU A 146 3.66 11.24 7.76
N GLN A 147 3.90 9.94 7.96
CA GLN A 147 4.62 9.38 9.12
C GLN A 147 4.07 9.81 10.49
N MET A 148 2.77 10.11 10.57
CA MET A 148 2.05 10.46 11.80
C MET A 148 1.78 9.24 12.68
N ALA A 149 1.75 8.05 12.08
CA ALA A 149 1.61 6.78 12.78
C ALA A 149 2.41 5.68 12.07
N ALA A 150 2.85 4.69 12.84
CA ALA A 150 3.50 3.50 12.32
C ALA A 150 3.09 2.29 13.16
N PRO A 151 2.62 1.18 12.55
CA PRO A 151 2.44 -0.07 13.28
C PRO A 151 3.79 -0.72 13.58
N ASN A 152 3.78 -1.76 14.41
CA ASN A 152 4.97 -2.56 14.65
C ASN A 152 5.44 -3.31 13.39
N SER A 153 6.72 -3.69 13.35
CA SER A 153 7.36 -4.32 12.18
C SER A 153 6.60 -5.52 11.58
N PRO A 154 6.06 -6.47 12.38
CA PRO A 154 5.31 -7.60 11.83
C PRO A 154 4.12 -7.22 10.93
N GLN A 155 3.46 -6.09 11.21
CA GLN A 155 2.36 -5.60 10.36
C GLN A 155 2.88 -5.19 8.99
N TRP A 156 3.97 -4.41 8.94
CA TRP A 156 4.58 -3.99 7.68
C TRP A 156 4.94 -5.17 6.77
N PHE A 157 5.42 -6.28 7.33
CA PHE A 157 5.81 -7.45 6.55
C PHE A 157 4.65 -8.28 6.02
N ASN A 158 3.56 -8.43 6.79
CA ASN A 158 2.60 -9.52 6.57
C ASN A 158 1.18 -9.06 6.25
N THR A 159 0.82 -7.82 6.56
CA THR A 159 -0.57 -7.39 6.50
C THR A 159 -0.96 -7.00 5.08
N GLY A 160 -2.07 -7.58 4.61
CA GLY A 160 -2.69 -7.27 3.31
C GLY A 160 -2.01 -7.90 2.09
N LEU A 161 -1.10 -8.85 2.28
CA LEU A 161 -0.53 -9.68 1.22
C LEU A 161 -1.47 -10.81 0.79
#